data_AF-A0A9Q0VUY2-F1
#
_entry.id   AF-A0A9Q0VUY2-F1
#
_cell.length_a   1.000
_cell.length_b   1.000
_cell.length_c   1.000
_cell.angle_alpha   90.00
_cell.angle_beta   90.00
_cell.angle_gamma   90.00
#
_symmetry.space_group_name_H-M   'P 1'
#
loop_
_entity.id
_entity.type
_entity.pdbx_description
1 polymer ?
#
loop_
_entity_poly.entity_id
_entity_poly.type
_entity_poly.pdbx_seq_one_letter_code
_entity_poly.pdbx_strand_id
1 'polypeptide(L)'
;MQEDDLNIPSDDWIMQKILNLVPDFEEQGLEDPQTILGPLANYMRPMLISSLKEKRKTLFTENAGKMRHLLDNLQKKLDEAFLNMQLYEKALDLFEDDQSTCAVLHRHLLRTMAASIGDMLFHNLDMHNKMKNGINVEESPDSESITLGSAERTALAKSFPGSLSKKALAVVEALEGKRVEAFMTSLREVAEESGLLLKKLDKKLERTLLHSYRKDLTSQVSAETDPVALLPKAVSLLYIQVHNKALQAPGRAISVAVSRLKDKLDDSAFKILTEYQTATVTLLSLLSASTGDEEDCTSDRIASKRELLGDLMPALKGLVLGTTQS
;
A
#
# COMPACT_ATOMS: atom_id res chain seq x y z
N MET A 1 -6.27 -0.24 31.52
CA MET A 1 -5.28 -1.24 31.08
C MET A 1 -5.92 -2.59 31.22
N GLN A 2 -6.55 -3.08 30.16
CA GLN A 2 -6.91 -4.50 30.07
C GLN A 2 -5.63 -5.16 29.53
N GLU A 3 -4.93 -5.92 30.38
CA GLU A 3 -3.86 -6.80 29.91
C GLU A 3 -4.54 -7.82 28.98
N ASP A 4 -4.11 -7.90 27.72
CA ASP A 4 -4.65 -8.85 26.75
C ASP A 4 -4.47 -10.29 27.29
N ASP A 5 -5.60 -10.93 27.62
CA ASP A 5 -5.75 -12.24 28.24
C ASP A 5 -5.28 -13.43 27.38
N LEU A 6 -4.73 -13.19 26.19
CA LEU A 6 -4.47 -14.23 25.19
C LEU A 6 -3.26 -15.14 25.51
N ASN A 7 -2.51 -14.89 26.58
CA ASN A 7 -1.29 -15.66 26.90
C ASN A 7 -1.06 -15.90 28.41
N ILE A 8 -2.09 -15.77 29.25
CA ILE A 8 -1.98 -16.17 30.66
C ILE A 8 -2.28 -17.67 30.72
N PRO A 9 -1.37 -18.52 31.21
CA PRO A 9 -1.63 -19.95 31.34
C PRO A 9 -2.88 -20.21 32.19
N SER A 10 -3.87 -20.90 31.61
CA SER A 10 -5.02 -21.42 32.36
C SER A 10 -4.62 -22.64 33.17
N ASP A 11 -5.38 -22.93 34.22
CA ASP A 11 -5.13 -24.11 35.07
C ASP A 11 -5.19 -25.39 34.23
N ASP A 12 -6.20 -25.50 33.34
CA ASP A 12 -6.35 -26.63 32.42
C ASP A 12 -5.15 -26.79 31.48
N TRP A 13 -4.61 -25.67 30.96
CA TRP A 13 -3.44 -25.72 30.09
C TRP A 13 -2.19 -26.17 30.84
N ILE A 14 -2.01 -25.71 32.08
CA ILE A 14 -0.89 -26.11 32.94
C ILE A 14 -1.00 -27.60 33.28
N MET A 15 -2.19 -28.08 33.66
CA MET A 15 -2.43 -29.49 33.96
C MET A 15 -2.11 -30.38 32.76
N GLN A 16 -2.56 -29.99 31.56
CA GLN A 16 -2.24 -30.69 30.32
C GLN A 16 -0.74 -30.69 30.01
N LYS A 17 -0.03 -29.60 30.29
CA LYS A 17 1.43 -29.55 30.13
C LYS A 17 2.17 -30.41 31.14
N ILE A 18 1.70 -30.50 32.38
CA ILE A 18 2.28 -31.38 33.41
C ILE A 18 2.14 -32.84 32.98
N LEU A 19 0.96 -33.26 32.53
CA LEU A 19 0.70 -34.62 32.03
C LEU A 19 1.62 -34.99 30.85
N ASN A 20 1.79 -34.08 29.90
CA ASN A 20 2.70 -34.29 28.76
C ASN A 20 4.17 -34.44 29.18
N LEU A 21 4.59 -33.77 30.27
CA LEU A 21 5.97 -33.83 30.77
C LEU A 21 6.21 -35.02 31.69
N VAL A 22 5.16 -35.50 32.36
CA VAL A 22 5.20 -36.61 33.32
C VAL A 22 3.98 -37.52 33.08
N PRO A 23 4.05 -38.45 32.12
CA PRO A 23 2.94 -39.34 31.77
C PRO A 23 2.60 -40.33 32.90
N ASP A 24 3.54 -40.59 33.81
CA ASP A 24 3.40 -41.51 34.96
C ASP A 24 2.21 -41.17 35.88
N PHE A 25 1.70 -39.93 35.85
CA PHE A 25 0.49 -39.54 36.57
C PHE A 25 -0.79 -40.21 36.03
N GLU A 26 -0.80 -40.67 34.78
CA GLU A 26 -1.89 -41.48 34.21
C GLU A 26 -1.74 -42.97 34.57
N GLU A 27 -0.51 -43.47 34.69
CA GLU A 27 -0.22 -44.89 34.89
C GLU A 27 -0.32 -45.36 36.36
N GLN A 28 -0.28 -44.45 37.32
CA GLN A 28 -0.23 -44.77 38.76
C GLN A 28 -1.57 -45.13 39.42
N GLY A 29 -2.68 -45.24 38.68
CA GLY A 29 -3.95 -45.75 39.22
C GLY A 29 -4.56 -44.90 40.34
N LEU A 30 -4.23 -43.61 40.41
CA LEU A 30 -4.89 -42.65 41.30
C LEU A 30 -6.34 -42.47 40.83
N GLU A 31 -7.30 -42.74 41.72
CA GLU A 31 -8.75 -42.70 41.40
C GLU A 31 -9.22 -41.33 40.88
N ASP A 32 -8.44 -40.27 41.07
CA ASP A 32 -8.65 -38.98 40.44
C ASP A 32 -7.32 -38.20 40.25
N PRO A 33 -6.71 -38.19 39.04
CA PRO A 33 -5.53 -37.38 38.74
C PRO A 33 -5.73 -35.88 38.99
N GLN A 34 -6.98 -35.39 38.96
CA GLN A 34 -7.29 -33.98 39.22
C GLN A 34 -7.00 -33.57 40.66
N THR A 35 -7.08 -34.50 41.62
CA THR A 35 -6.75 -34.22 43.04
C THR A 35 -5.30 -33.80 43.26
N ILE A 36 -4.37 -34.17 42.37
CA ILE A 36 -2.95 -33.81 42.46
C ILE A 36 -2.59 -32.72 41.44
N LEU A 37 -3.09 -32.86 40.20
CA LEU A 37 -2.79 -31.91 39.12
C LEU A 37 -3.36 -30.52 39.40
N GLY A 38 -4.56 -30.43 40.00
CA GLY A 38 -5.19 -29.16 40.34
C GLY A 38 -4.35 -28.33 41.33
N PRO A 39 -4.01 -28.85 42.53
CA PRO A 39 -3.15 -28.15 43.48
C PRO A 39 -1.77 -27.80 42.91
N LEU A 40 -1.18 -28.69 42.11
CA LEU A 40 0.12 -28.45 41.49
C LEU A 40 0.05 -27.34 40.43
N ALA A 41 -0.97 -27.34 39.57
CA ALA A 41 -1.20 -26.27 38.60
C ALA A 41 -1.44 -24.93 39.31
N ASN A 42 -2.24 -24.92 40.37
CA ASN A 42 -2.47 -23.74 41.20
C ASN A 42 -1.18 -23.21 41.85
N TYR A 43 -0.29 -24.09 42.30
CA TYR A 43 1.01 -23.73 42.85
C TYR A 43 1.96 -23.19 41.77
N MET A 44 1.99 -23.81 40.59
CA MET A 44 2.89 -23.44 39.49
C MET A 44 2.45 -22.18 38.76
N ARG A 45 1.15 -21.92 38.67
CA ARG A 45 0.58 -20.77 37.95
C ARG A 45 1.20 -19.42 38.33
N PRO A 46 1.28 -19.00 39.60
CA PRO A 46 1.90 -17.73 39.96
C PRO A 46 3.40 -17.68 39.59
N MET A 47 4.12 -18.80 39.69
CA MET A 47 5.54 -18.87 39.29
C MET A 47 5.72 -18.73 37.78
N LEU A 48 4.89 -19.41 36.99
CA LEU A 48 4.88 -19.29 35.53
C LEU A 48 4.52 -17.87 35.08
N ILE A 49 3.50 -17.27 35.69
CA ILE A 49 3.13 -15.87 35.41
C ILE A 49 4.29 -14.92 35.75
N SER A 50 4.94 -15.11 36.90
CA SER A 50 6.10 -14.30 37.28
C SER A 50 7.25 -14.43 36.29
N SER A 51 7.61 -15.66 35.92
CA SER A 51 8.67 -15.94 34.94
C SER A 51 8.35 -15.36 33.56
N LEU A 52 7.10 -15.49 33.09
CA LEU A 52 6.65 -14.88 31.83
C LEU A 52 6.72 -13.35 31.88
N LYS A 53 6.31 -12.73 32.99
CA LYS A 53 6.40 -11.27 33.17
C LYS A 53 7.86 -10.81 33.15
N GLU A 54 8.76 -11.53 33.81
CA GLU A 54 10.19 -11.22 33.83
C GLU A 54 10.79 -11.34 32.42
N LYS A 55 10.54 -12.45 31.72
CA LYS A 55 11.01 -12.65 30.34
C LYS A 55 10.46 -11.60 29.37
N ARG A 56 9.20 -11.20 29.51
CA ARG A 56 8.64 -10.10 28.69
C ARG A 56 9.32 -8.77 28.99
N LYS A 57 9.63 -8.49 30.25
CA LYS A 57 10.33 -7.26 30.67
C LYS A 57 11.76 -7.20 30.14
N THR A 58 12.49 -8.32 30.14
CA THR A 58 13.83 -8.38 29.56
C THR A 58 13.77 -8.14 28.05
N LEU A 59 12.89 -8.86 27.34
CA LEU A 59 12.72 -8.70 25.89
C LEU A 59 12.24 -7.30 25.50
N PHE A 60 11.34 -6.68 26.27
CA PHE A 60 10.93 -5.30 26.04
C PHE A 60 12.13 -4.33 26.12
N THR A 61 13.00 -4.53 27.10
CA THR A 61 14.19 -3.69 27.29
C THR A 61 15.20 -3.88 26.16
N GLU A 62 15.41 -5.12 25.73
CA GLU A 62 16.27 -5.46 24.58
C GLU A 62 15.70 -4.90 23.26
N ASN A 63 14.38 -4.95 23.09
CA ASN A 63 13.70 -4.49 21.89
C ASN A 63 13.54 -2.96 21.81
N ALA A 64 13.76 -2.21 22.89
CA ALA A 64 13.51 -0.77 22.93
C ALA A 64 14.23 -0.01 21.80
N GLY A 65 15.50 -0.36 21.52
CA GLY A 65 16.26 0.21 20.41
C GLY A 65 15.69 -0.16 19.03
N LYS A 66 15.30 -1.43 18.86
CA LYS A 66 14.72 -1.94 17.60
C LYS A 66 13.36 -1.30 17.30
N MET A 67 12.50 -1.18 18.32
CA MET A 67 11.20 -0.52 18.21
C MET A 67 11.34 0.94 17.78
N ARG A 68 12.30 1.67 18.38
CA ARG A 68 12.57 3.05 17.99
C ARG A 68 13.04 3.15 16.54
N HIS A 69 14.00 2.32 16.14
CA HIS A 69 14.51 2.30 14.78
C HIS A 69 13.41 1.94 13.76
N LEU A 70 12.53 1.00 14.09
CA LEU A 70 11.37 0.62 13.28
C LEU A 70 10.45 1.83 13.04
N LEU A 71 10.08 2.55 14.10
CA LEU A 71 9.23 3.75 13.99
C LEU A 71 9.93 4.89 13.24
N ASP A 72 11.22 5.11 13.47
CA ASP A 72 12.00 6.15 12.76
C ASP A 72 12.06 5.86 11.25
N ASN A 73 12.20 4.58 10.86
CA ASN A 73 12.19 4.18 9.46
C ASN A 73 10.79 4.24 8.84
N LEU A 74 9.76 3.79 9.58
CA LEU A 74 8.37 3.93 9.17
C LEU A 74 8.03 5.41 8.94
N GLN A 75 8.40 6.30 9.86
CA GLN A 75 8.16 7.74 9.76
C GLN A 75 8.74 8.33 8.47
N LYS A 76 9.98 7.98 8.10
CA LYS A 76 10.61 8.44 6.85
C LYS A 76 9.86 7.96 5.60
N LYS A 77 9.54 6.67 5.54
CA LYS A 77 8.83 6.06 4.39
C LYS A 77 7.40 6.61 4.28
N LEU A 78 6.73 6.78 5.41
CA LEU A 78 5.37 7.29 5.48
C LEU A 78 5.31 8.77 5.07
N ASP A 79 6.28 9.59 5.48
CA ASP A 79 6.39 10.98 5.04
C ASP A 79 6.50 11.11 3.52
N GLU A 80 7.39 10.33 2.91
CA GLU A 80 7.59 10.35 1.45
C GLU A 80 6.32 9.90 0.71
N ALA A 81 5.76 8.76 1.11
CA ALA A 81 4.57 8.22 0.49
C ALA A 81 3.36 9.15 0.68
N PHE A 82 3.19 9.73 1.87
CA PHE A 82 2.07 10.62 2.14
C PHE A 82 2.17 11.95 1.38
N LEU A 83 3.37 12.54 1.26
CA LEU A 83 3.58 13.75 0.46
C LEU A 83 3.28 13.51 -1.02
N ASN A 84 3.73 12.37 -1.56
CA ASN A 84 3.41 11.98 -2.94
C ASN A 84 1.90 11.77 -3.13
N MET A 85 1.21 11.22 -2.13
CA MET A 85 -0.24 11.02 -2.19
C MET A 85 -0.99 12.35 -2.21
N GLN A 86 -0.57 13.31 -1.37
CA GLN A 86 -1.08 14.68 -1.40
C GLN A 86 -0.84 15.35 -2.76
N LEU A 87 0.31 15.06 -3.39
CA LEU A 87 0.64 15.62 -4.69
C LEU A 87 -0.29 15.10 -5.80
N TYR A 88 -0.57 13.80 -5.80
CA TYR A 88 -1.45 13.19 -6.80
C TYR A 88 -2.93 13.49 -6.57
N GLU A 89 -3.35 13.62 -5.31
CA GLU A 89 -4.72 14.00 -4.97
C GLU A 89 -5.07 15.39 -5.52
N LYS A 90 -4.14 16.36 -5.47
CA LYS A 90 -4.31 17.67 -6.10
C LYS A 90 -4.55 17.64 -7.61
N ALA A 91 -4.15 16.58 -8.32
CA ALA A 91 -4.43 16.48 -9.75
C ALA A 91 -5.89 16.12 -10.04
N LEU A 92 -6.62 15.61 -9.04
CA LEU A 92 -8.02 15.22 -9.17
C LEU A 92 -8.94 16.43 -9.31
N ASP A 93 -8.55 17.60 -8.78
CA ASP A 93 -9.24 18.88 -8.94
C ASP A 93 -9.57 19.19 -10.42
N LEU A 94 -8.73 18.71 -11.35
CA LEU A 94 -8.88 18.94 -12.79
C LEU A 94 -10.07 18.19 -13.42
N PHE A 95 -10.70 17.27 -12.68
CA PHE A 95 -11.74 16.37 -13.18
C PHE A 95 -13.02 16.39 -12.34
N GLU A 96 -13.17 17.33 -11.39
CA GLU A 96 -14.35 17.40 -10.51
C GLU A 96 -15.67 17.57 -11.27
N ASP A 97 -15.62 18.16 -12.46
CA ASP A 97 -16.77 18.36 -13.33
C ASP A 97 -17.21 17.09 -14.08
N ASP A 98 -16.36 16.07 -14.17
CA ASP A 98 -16.70 14.74 -14.67
C ASP A 98 -16.72 13.71 -13.54
N GLN A 99 -17.90 13.52 -12.95
CA GLN A 99 -18.13 12.61 -11.84
C GLN A 99 -17.66 11.18 -12.13
N SER A 100 -17.75 10.72 -13.38
CA SER A 100 -17.40 9.35 -13.76
C SER A 100 -15.88 9.15 -13.77
N THR A 101 -15.15 10.08 -14.40
CA THR A 101 -13.69 10.07 -14.45
C THR A 101 -13.08 10.36 -13.08
N CYS A 102 -13.64 11.33 -12.34
CA CYS A 102 -13.25 11.64 -10.97
C CYS A 102 -13.30 10.39 -10.08
N ALA A 103 -14.42 9.65 -10.11
CA ALA A 103 -14.58 8.41 -9.34
C ALA A 103 -13.58 7.31 -9.75
N VAL A 104 -13.21 7.23 -11.03
CA VAL A 104 -12.19 6.29 -11.52
C VAL A 104 -10.80 6.64 -10.99
N LEU A 105 -10.43 7.93 -10.99
CA LEU A 105 -9.14 8.41 -10.53
C LEU A 105 -8.96 8.25 -9.01
N HIS A 106 -9.96 8.64 -8.21
CA HIS A 106 -9.91 8.40 -6.76
C HIS A 106 -9.74 6.92 -6.43
N ARG A 107 -10.51 6.05 -7.09
CA ARG A 107 -10.43 4.60 -6.88
C ARG A 107 -9.06 4.05 -7.30
N HIS A 108 -8.46 4.60 -8.35
CA HIS A 108 -7.12 4.20 -8.76
C HIS A 108 -6.09 4.52 -7.67
N LEU A 109 -6.06 5.76 -7.17
CA LEU A 109 -5.14 6.15 -6.09
C LEU A 109 -5.36 5.35 -4.80
N LEU A 110 -6.61 5.04 -4.46
CA LEU A 110 -6.92 4.20 -3.31
C LEU A 110 -6.33 2.79 -3.46
N ARG A 111 -6.48 2.19 -4.64
CA ARG A 111 -6.04 0.81 -4.91
C ARG A 111 -4.55 0.65 -5.10
N THR A 112 -3.87 1.68 -5.60
CA THR A 112 -2.43 1.62 -5.85
C THR A 112 -1.67 2.16 -4.66
N MET A 113 -1.81 3.46 -4.41
CA MET A 113 -0.95 4.15 -3.47
C MET A 113 -1.44 4.05 -2.03
N ALA A 114 -2.73 4.29 -1.78
CA ALA A 114 -3.30 4.26 -0.44
C ALA A 114 -3.19 2.85 0.16
N ALA A 115 -3.49 1.81 -0.63
CA ALA A 115 -3.35 0.42 -0.23
C ALA A 115 -1.90 0.10 0.20
N SER A 116 -0.90 0.50 -0.60
CA SER A 116 0.51 0.30 -0.25
C SER A 116 0.91 1.04 1.04
N ILE A 117 0.42 2.27 1.23
CA ILE A 117 0.65 3.04 2.48
C ILE A 117 0.02 2.33 3.68
N GLY A 118 -1.23 1.88 3.55
CA GLY A 118 -1.95 1.15 4.60
C GLY A 118 -1.26 -0.15 4.98
N ASP A 119 -0.81 -0.92 3.98
CA ASP A 119 -0.12 -2.20 4.18
C ASP A 119 1.20 -2.02 4.92
N MET A 120 2.00 -1.05 4.48
CA MET A 120 3.25 -0.67 5.15
C MET A 120 2.99 -0.25 6.60
N LEU A 121 2.00 0.61 6.84
CA LEU A 121 1.68 1.07 8.18
C LEU A 121 1.26 -0.10 9.08
N PHE A 122 0.30 -0.92 8.64
CA PHE A 122 -0.24 -2.00 9.47
C PHE A 122 0.81 -3.04 9.82
N HIS A 123 1.63 -3.43 8.85
CA HIS A 123 2.70 -4.38 9.08
C HIS A 123 3.71 -3.87 10.12
N ASN A 124 4.15 -2.63 9.99
CA ASN A 124 5.12 -2.06 10.94
C ASN A 124 4.51 -1.84 12.33
N LEU A 125 3.23 -1.47 12.42
CA LEU A 125 2.53 -1.35 13.70
C LEU A 125 2.33 -2.71 14.39
N ASP A 126 2.06 -3.77 13.62
CA ASP A 126 1.98 -5.13 14.14
C ASP A 126 3.32 -5.62 14.68
N MET A 127 4.41 -5.42 13.92
CA MET A 127 5.77 -5.70 14.40
C MET A 127 6.08 -4.93 15.68
N HIS A 128 5.76 -3.62 15.72
CA HIS A 128 5.96 -2.80 16.90
C HIS A 128 5.15 -3.32 18.10
N ASN A 129 3.89 -3.72 17.91
CA ASN A 129 3.05 -4.28 18.97
C ASN A 129 3.60 -5.62 19.50
N LYS A 130 4.06 -6.50 18.62
CA LYS A 130 4.72 -7.77 19.01
C LYS A 130 5.98 -7.52 19.83
N MET A 131 6.85 -6.61 19.37
CA MET A 131 8.06 -6.23 20.11
C MET A 131 7.75 -5.62 21.48
N LYS A 132 6.74 -4.74 21.54
CA LYS A 132 6.26 -4.11 22.79
C LYS A 132 5.77 -5.14 23.81
N ASN A 133 5.15 -6.23 23.33
CA ASN A 133 4.63 -7.30 24.17
C ASN A 133 5.67 -8.38 24.52
N GLY A 134 6.95 -8.16 24.15
CA GLY A 134 8.04 -9.10 24.43
C GLY A 134 7.92 -10.40 23.62
N ILE A 135 7.35 -10.33 22.41
CA ILE A 135 7.31 -11.43 21.46
C ILE A 135 8.52 -11.31 20.55
N ASN A 136 9.23 -12.43 20.32
CA ASN A 136 10.31 -12.46 19.34
C ASN A 136 9.74 -12.26 17.94
N VAL A 137 10.22 -11.23 17.26
CA VAL A 137 9.93 -10.96 15.86
C VAL A 137 11.19 -11.32 15.09
N GLU A 138 11.09 -12.28 14.16
CA GLU A 138 12.17 -12.52 13.21
C GLU A 138 12.34 -11.27 12.36
N GLU A 139 13.57 -10.77 12.26
CA GLU A 139 13.90 -9.69 11.34
C GLU A 139 13.76 -10.24 9.92
N SER A 140 12.64 -9.91 9.26
CA SER A 140 12.56 -10.14 7.83
C SER A 140 13.65 -9.30 7.17
N PRO A 141 14.55 -9.88 6.35
CA PRO A 141 15.50 -9.09 5.60
C PRO A 141 14.74 -8.08 4.74
N ASP A 142 15.30 -6.87 4.67
CA ASP A 142 14.71 -5.69 4.06
C ASP A 142 13.99 -5.94 2.72
N SER A 143 12.88 -5.21 2.55
CA SER A 143 12.39 -4.70 1.24
C SER A 143 11.60 -5.63 0.32
N GLU A 144 10.71 -6.47 0.83
CA GLU A 144 9.56 -6.88 0.02
C GLU A 144 8.41 -5.86 0.15
N SER A 145 7.80 -5.52 -0.98
CA SER A 145 6.58 -4.72 -1.00
C SER A 145 5.46 -5.51 -0.32
N ILE A 146 5.23 -5.22 0.96
CA ILE A 146 4.17 -5.84 1.75
C ILE A 146 2.84 -5.54 1.06
N THR A 147 2.17 -6.60 0.61
CA THR A 147 0.85 -6.52 -0.02
C THR A 147 -0.09 -7.35 0.82
N LEU A 148 -1.08 -6.70 1.42
CA LEU A 148 -2.07 -7.37 2.27
C LEU A 148 -3.41 -7.49 1.54
N GLY A 149 -4.09 -8.62 1.76
CA GLY A 149 -5.49 -8.78 1.38
C GLY A 149 -6.42 -7.96 2.29
N SER A 150 -7.64 -7.70 1.82
CA SER A 150 -8.67 -6.98 2.62
C SER A 150 -8.98 -7.68 3.96
N ALA A 151 -9.05 -9.02 3.94
CA ALA A 151 -9.25 -9.82 5.15
C ALA A 151 -8.07 -9.72 6.13
N GLU A 152 -6.84 -9.74 5.62
CA GLU A 152 -5.61 -9.62 6.42
C GLU A 152 -5.51 -8.24 7.07
N ARG A 153 -5.78 -7.16 6.30
CA ARG A 153 -5.87 -5.80 6.84
C ARG A 153 -6.89 -5.70 7.98
N THR A 154 -8.05 -6.30 7.80
CA THR A 154 -9.11 -6.31 8.83
C THR A 154 -8.68 -7.08 10.07
N ALA A 155 -8.03 -8.23 9.90
CA ALA A 155 -7.52 -9.05 11.01
C ALA A 155 -6.45 -8.30 11.82
N LEU A 156 -5.49 -7.66 11.14
CA LEU A 156 -4.47 -6.83 11.78
C LEU A 156 -5.07 -5.61 12.48
N ALA A 157 -6.01 -4.91 11.84
CA ALA A 157 -6.68 -3.77 12.45
C ALA A 157 -7.40 -4.17 13.76
N LYS A 158 -7.99 -5.37 13.82
CA LYS A 158 -8.63 -5.91 15.03
C LYS A 158 -7.65 -6.38 16.11
N SER A 159 -6.42 -6.73 15.75
CA SER A 159 -5.40 -7.18 16.72
C SER A 159 -4.73 -6.04 17.46
N PHE A 160 -4.85 -4.80 16.97
CA PHE A 160 -4.30 -3.63 17.66
C PHE A 160 -5.04 -3.32 18.97
N PRO A 161 -4.36 -2.76 19.98
CA PRO A 161 -4.99 -2.48 21.27
C PRO A 161 -5.84 -1.21 21.25
N GLY A 162 -6.98 -1.23 21.96
CA GLY A 162 -7.75 -0.04 22.34
C GLY A 162 -8.26 0.81 21.17
N SER A 163 -8.05 2.13 21.26
CA SER A 163 -8.45 3.13 20.26
C SER A 163 -7.76 2.92 18.91
N LEU A 164 -6.54 2.37 18.90
CA LEU A 164 -5.78 2.13 17.67
C LEU A 164 -6.51 1.14 16.75
N SER A 165 -7.18 0.13 17.31
CA SER A 165 -7.98 -0.81 16.51
C SER A 165 -9.10 -0.14 15.73
N LYS A 166 -9.87 0.73 16.41
CA LYS A 166 -10.99 1.45 15.79
C LYS A 166 -10.51 2.35 14.65
N LYS A 167 -9.40 3.07 14.87
CA LYS A 167 -8.81 3.96 13.87
C LYS A 167 -8.22 3.18 12.69
N ALA A 168 -7.59 2.04 12.95
CA ALA A 168 -7.11 1.16 11.89
C ALA A 168 -8.26 0.59 11.05
N LEU A 169 -9.38 0.18 11.67
CA LEU A 169 -10.56 -0.26 10.94
C LEU A 169 -11.14 0.83 10.04
N ALA A 170 -11.17 2.09 10.50
CA ALA A 170 -11.58 3.22 9.67
C ALA A 170 -10.68 3.40 8.43
N VAL A 171 -9.37 3.13 8.54
CA VAL A 171 -8.45 3.11 7.38
C VAL A 171 -8.83 2.00 6.41
N VAL A 172 -9.14 0.79 6.89
CA VAL A 172 -9.58 -0.33 6.05
C VAL A 172 -10.87 0.02 5.30
N GLU A 173 -11.85 0.59 5.99
CA GLU A 173 -13.12 1.03 5.39
C GLU A 173 -12.88 2.14 4.35
N ALA A 174 -11.99 3.09 4.63
CA ALA A 174 -11.69 4.18 3.72
C ALA A 174 -10.94 3.73 2.46
N LEU A 175 -10.15 2.64 2.51
CA LEU A 175 -9.53 2.02 1.34
C LEU A 175 -10.57 1.48 0.35
N GLU A 176 -11.67 0.93 0.86
CA GLU A 176 -12.82 0.47 0.05
C GLU A 176 -13.79 1.61 -0.31
N GLY A 177 -13.47 2.81 0.14
CA GLY A 177 -14.26 4.02 -0.07
C GLY A 177 -14.23 4.55 -1.51
N LYS A 178 -14.84 5.72 -1.69
CA LYS A 178 -14.93 6.40 -2.99
C LYS A 178 -13.98 7.58 -3.13
N ARG A 179 -13.48 8.11 -2.02
CA ARG A 179 -12.74 9.38 -1.94
C ARG A 179 -11.44 9.19 -1.17
N VAL A 180 -10.40 9.80 -1.69
CA VAL A 180 -9.02 9.68 -1.20
C VAL A 180 -8.85 10.46 0.11
N GLU A 181 -9.59 11.54 0.25
CA GLU A 181 -9.62 12.47 1.37
C GLU A 181 -10.09 11.79 2.67
N ALA A 182 -11.06 10.89 2.56
CA ALA A 182 -11.53 10.07 3.69
C ALA A 182 -10.44 9.13 4.20
N PHE A 183 -9.70 8.51 3.28
CA PHE A 183 -8.53 7.69 3.63
C PHE A 183 -7.44 8.54 4.28
N MET A 184 -7.07 9.68 3.69
CA MET A 184 -6.01 10.53 4.24
C MET A 184 -6.34 11.07 5.64
N THR A 185 -7.62 11.27 5.94
CA THR A 185 -8.09 11.67 7.27
C THR A 185 -7.97 10.52 8.26
N SER A 186 -8.48 9.33 7.91
CA SER A 186 -8.34 8.14 8.75
C SER A 186 -6.88 7.75 8.97
N LEU A 187 -6.04 7.91 7.94
CA LEU A 187 -4.59 7.66 8.00
C LEU A 187 -3.90 8.61 8.99
N ARG A 188 -4.25 9.90 9.00
CA ARG A 188 -3.74 10.87 9.99
C ARG A 188 -4.11 10.43 11.41
N GLU A 189 -5.36 10.06 11.63
CA GLU A 189 -5.82 9.68 12.97
C GLU A 189 -5.09 8.46 13.53
N VAL A 190 -4.87 7.42 12.71
CA VAL A 190 -4.13 6.21 13.12
C VAL A 190 -2.63 6.49 13.27
N ALA A 191 -2.05 7.35 12.44
CA ALA A 191 -0.64 7.74 12.55
C ALA A 191 -0.40 8.51 13.85
N GLU A 192 -1.25 9.50 14.16
CA GLU A 192 -1.19 10.28 15.41
C GLU A 192 -1.35 9.38 16.64
N GLU A 193 -2.28 8.43 16.61
CA GLU A 193 -2.45 7.43 17.69
C GLU A 193 -1.20 6.57 17.89
N SER A 194 -0.44 6.34 16.81
CA SER A 194 0.80 5.56 16.81
C SER A 194 2.04 6.40 17.15
N GLY A 195 1.88 7.70 17.45
CA GLY A 195 3.01 8.61 17.70
C GLY A 195 3.78 9.04 16.45
N LEU A 196 3.20 8.84 15.26
CA LEU A 196 3.76 9.26 13.97
C LEU A 196 3.14 10.59 13.55
N LEU A 197 3.93 11.42 12.88
CA LEU A 197 3.49 12.75 12.43
C LEU A 197 3.52 12.83 10.92
N LEU A 198 2.36 12.94 10.27
CA LEU A 198 2.32 13.06 8.82
C LEU A 198 2.67 14.47 8.37
N LYS A 199 3.71 14.59 7.53
CA LYS A 199 4.06 15.87 6.90
C LYS A 199 2.91 16.39 6.03
N LYS A 200 2.76 17.73 6.01
CA LYS A 200 1.83 18.41 5.12
C LYS A 200 2.57 18.93 3.91
N LEU A 201 1.96 18.77 2.74
CA LEU A 201 2.44 19.31 1.48
C LEU A 201 2.28 20.84 1.44
N ASP A 202 3.34 21.57 1.80
CA ASP A 202 3.42 23.02 1.61
C ASP A 202 3.82 23.38 0.16
N LYS A 203 3.69 24.67 -0.22
CA LYS A 203 4.00 25.14 -1.57
C LYS A 203 5.46 24.93 -1.99
N LYS A 204 6.41 24.95 -1.05
CA LYS A 204 7.84 24.75 -1.33
C LYS A 204 8.11 23.28 -1.61
N LEU A 205 7.60 22.39 -0.75
CA LEU A 205 7.68 20.94 -0.92
C LEU A 205 6.99 20.49 -2.20
N GLU A 206 5.79 21.00 -2.50
CA GLU A 206 5.07 20.74 -3.75
C GLU A 206 5.91 21.08 -4.97
N ARG A 207 6.49 22.27 -5.01
CA ARG A 207 7.35 22.68 -6.13
C ARG A 207 8.59 21.78 -6.26
N THR A 208 9.22 21.43 -5.15
CA THR A 208 10.39 20.52 -5.14
C THR A 208 10.02 19.12 -5.63
N LEU A 209 8.89 18.57 -5.16
CA LEU A 209 8.42 17.24 -5.55
C LEU A 209 8.00 17.21 -7.02
N LEU A 210 7.28 18.22 -7.51
CA LEU A 210 6.93 18.32 -8.94
C LEU A 210 8.17 18.41 -9.82
N HIS A 211 9.19 19.16 -9.41
CA HIS A 211 10.43 19.23 -10.16
C HIS A 211 11.15 17.88 -10.20
N SER A 212 11.24 17.19 -9.05
CA SER A 212 11.84 15.86 -8.96
C SER A 212 11.06 14.84 -9.79
N TYR A 213 9.73 14.84 -9.67
CA TYR A 213 8.84 13.94 -10.40
C TYR A 213 8.90 14.20 -11.92
N ARG A 214 8.91 15.46 -12.35
CA ARG A 214 9.11 15.83 -13.77
C ARG A 214 10.43 15.28 -14.29
N LYS A 215 11.52 15.46 -13.55
CA LYS A 215 12.86 15.00 -13.96
C LYS A 215 12.89 13.48 -14.09
N ASP A 216 12.38 12.77 -13.10
CA ASP A 216 12.31 11.31 -13.11
C ASP A 216 11.44 10.80 -14.25
N LEU A 217 10.23 11.35 -14.41
CA LEU A 217 9.32 10.96 -15.48
C LEU A 217 9.88 11.27 -16.88
N THR A 218 10.63 12.36 -17.04
CA THR A 218 11.34 12.68 -18.30
C THR A 218 12.38 11.60 -18.62
N SER A 219 13.12 11.13 -17.62
CA SER A 219 14.07 10.01 -17.77
C SER A 219 13.33 8.72 -18.14
N GLN A 220 12.24 8.40 -17.45
CA GLN A 220 11.41 7.22 -17.73
C GLN A 220 10.83 7.25 -19.15
N VAL A 221 10.28 8.38 -19.60
CA VAL A 221 9.76 8.55 -20.97
C VAL A 221 10.86 8.37 -22.02
N SER A 222 12.06 8.88 -21.75
CA SER A 222 13.21 8.74 -22.65
C SER A 222 13.63 7.27 -22.77
N ALA A 223 13.73 6.55 -21.65
CA ALA A 223 14.17 5.16 -21.58
C ALA A 223 13.09 4.13 -21.94
N GLU A 224 11.82 4.50 -21.96
CA GLU A 224 10.71 3.56 -22.21
C GLU A 224 10.78 2.95 -23.62
N THR A 225 10.69 1.63 -23.69
CA THR A 225 10.72 0.87 -24.94
C THR A 225 9.38 0.21 -25.24
N ASP A 226 8.50 0.05 -24.24
CA ASP A 226 7.17 -0.50 -24.46
C ASP A 226 6.19 0.60 -24.94
N PRO A 227 5.61 0.46 -26.16
CA PRO A 227 4.69 1.45 -26.68
C PRO A 227 3.43 1.63 -25.81
N VAL A 228 2.95 0.58 -25.12
CA VAL A 228 1.75 0.69 -24.29
C VAL A 228 2.05 1.45 -22.99
N ALA A 229 3.15 1.12 -22.32
CA ALA A 229 3.59 1.79 -21.10
C ALA A 229 4.02 3.25 -21.31
N LEU A 230 4.43 3.62 -22.53
CA LEU A 230 4.82 5.00 -22.86
C LEU A 230 3.64 6.00 -22.71
N LEU A 231 2.44 5.62 -23.15
CA LEU A 231 1.29 6.52 -23.19
C LEU A 231 0.94 7.15 -21.82
N PRO A 232 0.71 6.38 -20.73
CA PRO A 232 0.39 6.99 -19.44
C PRO A 232 1.52 7.88 -18.92
N LYS A 233 2.79 7.50 -19.13
CA LYS A 233 3.95 8.32 -18.73
C LYS A 233 4.01 9.65 -19.49
N ALA A 234 3.78 9.60 -20.80
CA ALA A 234 3.72 10.78 -21.67
C ALA A 234 2.58 11.72 -21.25
N VAL A 235 1.37 11.18 -21.01
CA VAL A 235 0.23 11.95 -20.54
C VAL A 235 0.50 12.57 -19.17
N SER A 236 1.02 11.81 -18.20
CA SER A 236 1.39 12.35 -16.89
C SER A 236 2.41 13.49 -16.99
N LEU A 237 3.39 13.39 -17.89
CA LEU A 237 4.40 14.44 -18.09
C LEU A 237 3.80 15.71 -18.71
N LEU A 238 2.90 15.58 -19.68
CA LEU A 238 2.14 16.71 -20.24
C LEU A 238 1.30 17.42 -19.17
N TYR A 239 0.66 16.67 -18.27
CA TYR A 239 -0.09 17.27 -17.16
C TYR A 239 0.79 18.09 -16.21
N ILE A 240 2.02 17.64 -15.94
CA ILE A 240 2.97 18.43 -15.15
C ILE A 240 3.38 19.69 -15.90
N GLN A 241 3.65 19.59 -17.21
CA GLN A 241 4.11 20.74 -18.01
C GLN A 241 3.03 21.82 -18.18
N VAL A 242 1.78 21.39 -18.42
CA VAL A 242 0.67 22.30 -18.74
C VAL A 242 -0.05 22.79 -17.50
N HIS A 243 -0.33 21.89 -16.55
CA HIS A 243 -1.15 22.19 -15.38
C HIS A 243 -0.35 22.32 -14.08
N ASN A 244 0.94 21.95 -14.09
CA ASN A 244 1.76 21.85 -12.88
C ASN A 244 1.11 20.93 -11.83
N LYS A 245 0.50 19.83 -12.29
CA LYS A 245 -0.16 18.81 -11.47
C LYS A 245 0.36 17.42 -11.86
N ALA A 246 0.64 16.59 -10.87
CA ALA A 246 1.12 15.23 -11.10
C ALA A 246 -0.07 14.27 -11.23
N LEU A 247 -0.50 13.98 -12.46
CA LEU A 247 -1.62 13.08 -12.70
C LEU A 247 -1.16 11.62 -12.74
N GLN A 248 -1.81 10.78 -11.93
CA GLN A 248 -1.71 9.31 -11.99
C GLN A 248 -3.04 8.75 -12.50
N ALA A 249 -3.12 8.48 -13.80
CA ALA A 249 -4.35 8.06 -14.45
C ALA A 249 -4.31 6.58 -14.88
N PRO A 250 -5.31 5.77 -14.51
CA PRO A 250 -5.45 4.42 -15.05
C PRO A 250 -5.88 4.48 -16.52
N GLY A 251 -5.64 3.41 -17.29
CA GLY A 251 -5.98 3.35 -18.72
C GLY A 251 -7.40 3.81 -19.09
N ARG A 252 -8.40 3.51 -18.23
CA ARG A 252 -9.80 3.93 -18.42
C ARG A 252 -10.03 5.44 -18.37
N ALA A 253 -9.17 6.19 -17.69
CA ALA A 253 -9.24 7.65 -17.59
C ALA A 253 -8.36 8.36 -18.62
N ILE A 254 -7.44 7.65 -19.29
CA ILE A 254 -6.46 8.26 -20.20
C ILE A 254 -7.12 8.98 -21.38
N SER A 255 -8.17 8.41 -22.00
CA SER A 255 -8.86 9.07 -23.12
C SER A 255 -9.49 10.41 -22.71
N VAL A 256 -10.10 10.47 -21.52
CA VAL A 256 -10.64 11.73 -20.98
C VAL A 256 -9.51 12.70 -20.65
N ALA A 257 -8.44 12.21 -20.03
CA ALA A 257 -7.27 13.02 -19.72
C ALA A 257 -6.61 13.63 -20.98
N VAL A 258 -6.51 12.87 -22.06
CA VAL A 258 -6.04 13.37 -23.37
C VAL A 258 -6.99 14.42 -23.91
N SER A 259 -8.31 14.18 -23.87
CA SER A 259 -9.31 15.13 -24.37
C SER A 259 -9.22 16.51 -23.68
N ARG A 260 -8.90 16.53 -22.38
CA ARG A 260 -8.73 17.78 -21.60
C ARG A 260 -7.48 18.59 -21.98
N LEU A 261 -6.52 17.99 -22.68
CA LEU A 261 -5.32 18.68 -23.16
C LEU A 261 -5.53 19.42 -24.48
N LYS A 262 -6.70 19.27 -25.14
CA LYS A 262 -6.97 19.84 -26.46
C LYS A 262 -6.73 21.35 -26.53
N ASP A 263 -7.25 22.10 -25.56
CA ASP A 263 -7.13 23.58 -25.56
C ASP A 263 -5.77 24.08 -25.03
N LYS A 264 -4.86 23.16 -24.71
CA LYS A 264 -3.54 23.45 -24.12
C LYS A 264 -2.38 23.04 -25.02
N LEU A 265 -2.65 22.25 -26.04
CA LEU A 265 -1.70 21.80 -27.04
C LEU A 265 -2.05 22.42 -28.39
N ASP A 266 -1.08 22.60 -29.26
CA ASP A 266 -1.36 22.95 -30.64
C ASP A 266 -2.02 21.76 -31.38
N ASP A 267 -2.69 22.04 -32.49
CA ASP A 267 -3.44 21.03 -33.26
C ASP A 267 -2.56 19.85 -33.71
N SER A 268 -1.28 20.09 -34.02
CA SER A 268 -0.36 19.05 -34.46
C SER A 268 0.04 18.13 -33.30
N ALA A 269 0.36 18.71 -32.15
CA ALA A 269 0.64 17.99 -30.90
C ALA A 269 -0.55 17.16 -30.44
N PHE A 270 -1.74 17.77 -30.43
CA PHE A 270 -2.96 17.09 -30.02
C PHE A 270 -3.31 15.92 -30.95
N LYS A 271 -3.08 16.08 -32.26
CA LYS A 271 -3.26 15.01 -33.25
C LYS A 271 -2.33 13.82 -32.98
N ILE A 272 -1.03 14.05 -32.78
CA ILE A 272 -0.05 12.98 -32.45
C ILE A 272 -0.51 12.21 -31.20
N LEU A 273 -0.89 12.94 -30.14
CA LEU A 273 -1.33 12.33 -28.89
C LEU A 273 -2.61 11.49 -29.05
N THR A 274 -3.58 12.01 -29.81
CA THR A 274 -4.87 11.33 -30.04
C THR A 274 -4.72 10.11 -30.94
N GLU A 275 -3.89 10.19 -31.99
CA GLU A 275 -3.57 9.05 -32.86
C GLU A 275 -2.90 7.93 -32.07
N TYR A 276 -1.92 8.26 -31.24
CA TYR A 276 -1.25 7.30 -30.37
C TYR A 276 -2.23 6.66 -29.39
N GLN A 277 -3.04 7.47 -28.69
CA GLN A 277 -4.04 6.98 -27.75
C GLN A 277 -5.06 6.05 -28.41
N THR A 278 -5.53 6.39 -29.60
CA THR A 278 -6.48 5.56 -30.37
C THR A 278 -5.86 4.22 -30.77
N ALA A 279 -4.61 4.24 -31.25
CA ALA A 279 -3.87 3.02 -31.59
C ALA A 279 -3.64 2.13 -30.36
N THR A 280 -3.29 2.71 -29.20
CA THR A 280 -3.12 1.96 -27.94
C THR A 280 -4.43 1.30 -27.49
N VAL A 281 -5.55 2.04 -27.49
CA VAL A 281 -6.87 1.48 -27.12
C VAL A 281 -7.28 0.36 -28.08
N THR A 282 -7.02 0.52 -29.37
CA THR A 282 -7.30 -0.51 -30.38
C THR A 282 -6.49 -1.78 -30.11
N LEU A 283 -5.18 -1.65 -29.85
CA LEU A 283 -4.31 -2.79 -29.54
C LEU A 283 -4.79 -3.53 -28.28
N LEU A 284 -5.08 -2.80 -27.19
CA LEU A 284 -5.56 -3.39 -25.94
C LEU A 284 -6.91 -4.09 -26.09
N SER A 285 -7.79 -3.55 -26.95
CA SER A 285 -9.08 -4.16 -27.27
C SER A 285 -8.91 -5.47 -28.05
N LEU A 286 -7.99 -5.50 -29.03
CA LEU A 286 -7.65 -6.72 -29.77
C LEU A 286 -7.06 -7.80 -28.86
N LEU A 287 -6.13 -7.43 -27.99
CA LEU A 287 -5.53 -8.34 -27.01
C LEU A 287 -6.58 -8.94 -26.06
N SER A 288 -7.56 -8.14 -25.65
CA SER A 288 -8.65 -8.61 -24.78
C SER A 288 -9.63 -9.55 -25.49
N ALA A 289 -9.79 -9.41 -26.81
CA ALA A 289 -10.69 -10.23 -27.63
C ALA A 289 -10.06 -11.55 -28.12
N SER A 290 -8.73 -11.69 -28.04
CA SER A 290 -7.96 -12.80 -28.62
C SER A 290 -8.01 -14.11 -27.80
N THR A 291 -8.95 -14.29 -26.88
CA THR A 291 -8.98 -15.42 -25.93
C THR A 291 -9.61 -16.71 -26.47
N GLY A 292 -9.65 -16.94 -27.80
CA GLY A 292 -10.15 -18.20 -28.36
C GLY A 292 -9.88 -18.40 -29.86
N ASP A 293 -9.24 -19.53 -30.18
CA ASP A 293 -9.18 -20.36 -31.42
C ASP A 293 -9.21 -19.76 -32.85
N GLU A 294 -9.21 -18.44 -33.05
CA GLU A 294 -9.02 -17.77 -34.36
C GLU A 294 -7.66 -17.03 -34.41
N GLU A 295 -6.57 -17.80 -34.34
CA GLU A 295 -5.23 -17.25 -34.03
C GLU A 295 -4.53 -16.51 -35.18
N ASP A 296 -4.77 -16.83 -36.45
CA ASP A 296 -3.93 -16.31 -37.55
C ASP A 296 -4.22 -14.83 -37.89
N CYS A 297 -5.46 -14.50 -38.25
CA CYS A 297 -5.82 -13.13 -38.64
C CYS A 297 -5.78 -12.12 -37.47
N THR A 298 -6.01 -12.58 -36.24
CA THR A 298 -6.01 -11.71 -35.05
C THR A 298 -4.59 -11.39 -34.60
N SER A 299 -3.69 -12.38 -34.66
CA SER A 299 -2.27 -12.20 -34.35
C SER A 299 -1.61 -11.19 -35.29
N ASP A 300 -1.85 -11.29 -36.60
CA ASP A 300 -1.32 -10.34 -37.60
C ASP A 300 -1.78 -8.90 -37.33
N ARG A 301 -3.06 -8.73 -36.95
CA ARG A 301 -3.60 -7.41 -36.60
C ARG A 301 -2.97 -6.85 -35.33
N ILE A 302 -2.70 -7.69 -34.33
CA ILE A 302 -2.01 -7.30 -33.10
C ILE A 302 -0.57 -6.87 -33.42
N ALA A 303 0.16 -7.67 -34.20
CA ALA A 303 1.53 -7.37 -34.62
C ALA A 303 1.61 -6.05 -35.39
N SER A 304 0.75 -5.87 -36.41
CA SER A 304 0.67 -4.63 -37.19
C SER A 304 0.35 -3.40 -36.33
N LYS A 305 -0.54 -3.53 -35.34
CA LYS A 305 -0.86 -2.42 -34.43
C LYS A 305 0.29 -2.10 -33.46
N ARG A 306 1.07 -3.11 -33.06
CA ARG A 306 2.27 -2.90 -32.23
C ARG A 306 3.37 -2.19 -33.00
N GLU A 307 3.59 -2.57 -34.26
CA GLU A 307 4.53 -1.91 -35.17
C GLU A 307 4.14 -0.43 -35.39
N LEU A 308 2.88 -0.17 -35.72
CA LEU A 308 2.37 1.21 -35.86
C LEU A 308 2.63 2.06 -34.61
N LEU A 309 2.42 1.51 -33.41
CA LEU A 309 2.73 2.25 -32.18
C LEU A 309 4.23 2.49 -32.04
N GLY A 310 5.07 1.50 -32.39
CA GLY A 310 6.53 1.65 -32.43
C GLY A 310 6.97 2.81 -33.33
N ASP A 311 6.38 2.94 -34.51
CA ASP A 311 6.66 4.03 -35.45
C ASP A 311 6.22 5.41 -34.93
N LEU A 312 5.15 5.44 -34.12
CA LEU A 312 4.65 6.68 -33.51
C LEU A 312 5.41 7.07 -32.22
N MET A 313 6.16 6.16 -31.59
CA MET A 313 6.89 6.44 -30.34
C MET A 313 7.86 7.63 -30.46
N PRO A 314 8.69 7.76 -31.52
CA PRO A 314 9.59 8.90 -31.66
C PRO A 314 8.85 10.23 -31.73
N ALA A 315 7.69 10.28 -32.40
CA ALA A 315 6.88 11.48 -32.48
C ALA A 315 6.29 11.87 -31.12
N LEU A 316 5.75 10.89 -30.36
CA LEU A 316 5.23 11.14 -29.01
C LEU A 316 6.35 11.56 -28.04
N LYS A 317 7.51 10.89 -28.08
CA LYS A 317 8.67 11.29 -27.28
C LYS A 317 9.16 12.69 -27.66
N GLY A 318 9.24 13.00 -28.95
CA GLY A 318 9.62 14.33 -29.45
C GLY A 318 8.69 15.42 -28.93
N LEU A 319 7.38 15.17 -28.94
CA LEU A 319 6.37 16.09 -28.42
C LEU A 319 6.59 16.39 -26.91
N VAL A 320 6.72 15.35 -26.10
CA VAL A 320 6.72 15.49 -24.64
C VAL A 320 8.11 15.88 -24.09
N LEU A 321 9.19 15.51 -24.78
CA LEU A 321 10.54 15.92 -24.41
C LEU A 321 10.90 17.31 -24.97
N GLY A 322 10.41 17.68 -26.15
CA GLY A 322 10.66 19.00 -26.76
C GLY A 322 10.04 20.15 -25.96
N THR A 323 8.86 19.92 -25.38
CA THR A 323 8.19 20.86 -24.45
C THR A 323 8.94 21.08 -23.14
N THR A 324 9.96 20.27 -22.81
CA THR A 324 10.77 20.52 -21.61
C THR A 324 11.86 21.57 -21.77
N GLN A 325 12.22 21.93 -23.01
CA GLN A 325 13.31 22.86 -23.33
C GLN A 325 12.84 24.31 -23.56
N SER A 326 11.54 24.58 -23.48
CA SER A 326 10.94 25.92 -23.49
C SER A 326 10.53 26.33 -22.07
#